data_AF-A0A9P1EID5-F1
#
_entry.id   AF-A0A9P1EID5-F1
#
_cell.length_a   1.000
_cell.length_b   1.000
_cell.length_c   1.000
_cell.angle_alpha   90.00
_cell.angle_beta   90.00
_cell.angle_gamma   90.00
#
_symmetry.space_group_name_H-M   'P 1'
#
loop_
_entity.id
_entity.type
_entity.pdbx_description
1 polymer ?
#
loop_
_entity_poly.entity_id
_entity_poly.type
_entity_poly.pdbx_seq_one_letter_code
_entity_poly.pdbx_strand_id
1 'polypeptide(L)'
;MDVLVFVAIYGRILIIIYIIWVLLHIILMMIGICINVFLLFMIGIFNDRHTADNIYILIERILTEYNLIDKVFAVGFDNASNNTAAIPRLRELCGASTLMGRFFHQRCACHILNLCVQDGLAALGNALEVVKGGIKLIWASTPLKMQWRQYLKDRRVNYCAFPKDLSIRWNSTYNLIQAVVRYKDHFSAFLRQTCNYIINPADIDTCEKIVNVLAYFNNATLTFSHVYKPTEATYVSYFVIS
;
A
#
# COMPACT_ATOMS: atom_id res chain seq x y z
N MET A 1 -1.14 -33.03 -2.41
CA MET A 1 -0.18 -31.92 -2.64
C MET A 1 -1.06 -30.74 -2.88
N ASP A 2 -1.09 -29.83 -1.92
CA ASP A 2 -2.08 -28.77 -1.86
C ASP A 2 -1.40 -27.49 -2.35
N VAL A 3 -2.15 -26.60 -2.97
CA VAL A 3 -1.63 -25.45 -3.71
C VAL A 3 -2.31 -24.21 -3.17
N LEU A 4 -1.52 -23.19 -2.86
CA LEU A 4 -1.99 -21.85 -2.54
C LEU A 4 -1.83 -21.01 -3.80
N VAL A 5 -2.90 -20.37 -4.26
CA VAL A 5 -2.87 -19.63 -5.53
C VAL A 5 -3.04 -18.14 -5.26
N PHE A 6 -1.97 -17.38 -5.46
CA PHE A 6 -2.06 -15.92 -5.41
C PHE A 6 -2.26 -15.37 -6.82
N VAL A 7 -3.38 -14.69 -7.01
CA VAL A 7 -3.73 -14.09 -8.30
C VAL A 7 -3.53 -12.59 -8.18
N ALA A 8 -2.48 -12.11 -8.85
CA ALA A 8 -2.11 -10.71 -8.82
C ALA A 8 -2.45 -10.04 -10.16
N ILE A 9 -3.43 -9.15 -10.14
CA ILE A 9 -3.84 -8.41 -11.34
C ILE A 9 -3.24 -6.99 -11.28
N TYR A 10 -2.14 -6.83 -12.02
CA TYR A 10 -1.35 -5.62 -12.30
C TYR A 10 -0.62 -4.87 -11.16
N GLY A 11 0.71 -4.69 -11.35
CA GLY A 11 1.47 -3.50 -10.92
C GLY A 11 2.69 -3.71 -9.99
N ARG A 12 3.88 -3.99 -10.57
CA ARG A 12 5.29 -3.82 -10.08
C ARG A 12 5.70 -4.20 -8.63
N ILE A 13 4.81 -4.64 -7.75
CA ILE A 13 5.07 -5.00 -6.33
C ILE A 13 5.17 -6.54 -6.15
N LEU A 14 5.25 -7.29 -7.25
CA LEU A 14 4.66 -8.64 -7.31
C LEU A 14 5.62 -9.84 -7.36
N ILE A 15 6.92 -9.63 -7.61
CA ILE A 15 7.98 -10.67 -7.58
C ILE A 15 8.37 -11.08 -6.13
N ILE A 16 7.73 -10.43 -5.18
CA ILE A 16 8.21 -10.11 -3.83
C ILE A 16 7.57 -11.02 -2.80
N ILE A 17 6.25 -11.15 -2.91
CA ILE A 17 5.42 -12.06 -2.13
C ILE A 17 5.83 -13.53 -2.39
N TYR A 18 6.32 -13.82 -3.60
CA TYR A 18 6.81 -15.14 -4.02
C TYR A 18 8.06 -15.61 -3.24
N ILE A 19 9.06 -14.75 -3.08
CA ILE A 19 10.31 -15.10 -2.37
C ILE A 19 10.08 -15.19 -0.85
N ILE A 20 9.18 -14.37 -0.33
CA ILE A 20 8.78 -14.33 1.07
C ILE A 20 8.11 -15.62 1.52
N TRP A 21 7.29 -16.18 0.65
CA TRP A 21 6.61 -17.42 0.91
C TRP A 21 7.56 -18.64 0.80
N VAL A 22 8.55 -18.63 -0.10
CA VAL A 22 9.63 -19.65 -0.12
C VAL A 22 10.33 -19.71 1.24
N LEU A 23 10.57 -18.57 1.88
CA LEU A 23 11.20 -18.51 3.20
C LEU A 23 10.25 -18.89 4.35
N LEU A 24 8.96 -18.54 4.27
CA LEU A 24 7.96 -19.00 5.25
C LEU A 24 7.76 -20.52 5.19
N HIS A 25 7.79 -21.10 3.99
CA HIS A 25 7.74 -22.54 3.76
C HIS A 25 8.97 -23.23 4.38
N ILE A 26 10.17 -22.67 4.22
CA ILE A 26 11.39 -23.16 4.90
C ILE A 26 11.24 -23.09 6.43
N ILE A 27 10.68 -22.01 6.98
CA ILE A 27 10.48 -21.85 8.43
C ILE A 27 9.44 -22.84 8.97
N LEU A 28 8.34 -23.07 8.25
CA LEU A 28 7.31 -24.05 8.62
C LEU A 28 7.87 -25.49 8.57
N MET A 29 8.74 -25.79 7.61
CA MET A 29 9.50 -27.04 7.57
C MET A 29 10.47 -27.16 8.76
N MET A 30 11.10 -26.07 9.21
CA MET A 30 11.99 -26.06 10.39
C MET A 30 11.24 -26.28 11.73
N ILE A 31 9.94 -25.97 11.78
CA ILE A 31 9.08 -26.17 12.97
C ILE A 31 8.40 -27.56 12.94
N GLY A 32 8.72 -28.40 11.94
CA GLY A 32 8.19 -29.77 11.82
C GLY A 32 6.78 -29.85 11.25
N ILE A 33 6.26 -28.75 10.70
CA ILE A 33 4.96 -28.69 10.04
C ILE A 33 5.18 -28.97 8.54
N CYS A 34 5.16 -30.25 8.17
CA CYS A 34 5.26 -30.69 6.77
C CYS A 34 3.92 -30.48 6.05
N ILE A 35 3.61 -29.25 5.64
CA ILE A 35 2.53 -29.03 4.67
C ILE A 35 3.20 -28.82 3.31
N ASN A 36 3.06 -29.81 2.42
CA ASN A 36 3.45 -29.70 1.01
C ASN A 36 2.50 -28.74 0.28
N VAL A 37 2.54 -27.45 0.64
CA VAL A 37 1.87 -26.36 -0.05
C VAL A 37 2.76 -25.92 -1.21
N PHE A 38 2.23 -25.79 -2.41
CA PHE A 38 2.91 -25.16 -3.55
C PHE A 38 2.29 -23.80 -3.85
N LEU A 39 3.07 -22.75 -4.08
CA LEU A 39 2.56 -21.44 -4.47
C LEU A 39 2.53 -21.32 -5.98
N LEU A 40 1.35 -21.13 -6.56
CA LEU A 40 1.22 -20.77 -7.97
C LEU A 40 1.07 -19.25 -8.10
N PHE A 41 2.01 -18.63 -8.78
CA PHE A 41 1.93 -17.22 -9.15
C PHE A 41 1.41 -17.08 -10.57
N MET A 42 0.20 -16.58 -10.73
CA MET A 42 -0.44 -16.44 -12.04
C MET A 42 -0.27 -15.01 -12.57
N ILE A 43 0.59 -14.85 -13.58
CA ILE A 43 0.72 -13.60 -14.33
C ILE A 43 -0.13 -13.74 -15.60
N GLY A 44 -1.35 -13.22 -15.55
CA GLY A 44 -2.16 -13.02 -16.76
C GLY A 44 -2.04 -11.59 -17.24
N ILE A 45 -1.66 -11.40 -18.51
CA ILE A 45 -1.86 -10.11 -19.16
C ILE A 45 -3.36 -9.94 -19.34
N PHE A 46 -3.92 -8.98 -18.61
CA PHE A 46 -5.34 -8.70 -18.61
C PHE A 46 -5.61 -7.62 -19.66
N ASN A 47 -5.93 -8.05 -20.89
CA ASN A 47 -6.26 -7.13 -21.99
C ASN A 47 -7.74 -6.69 -21.98
N ASP A 48 -8.57 -7.35 -21.17
CA ASP A 48 -10.01 -7.09 -21.08
C ASP A 48 -10.36 -6.11 -19.96
N ARG A 49 -11.65 -5.79 -19.81
CA ARG A 49 -12.13 -5.01 -18.66
C ARG A 49 -12.04 -5.86 -17.39
N HIS A 50 -11.46 -5.31 -16.32
CA HIS A 50 -11.32 -5.98 -15.02
C HIS A 50 -12.68 -6.19 -14.33
N THR A 51 -13.52 -7.09 -14.85
CA THR A 51 -14.79 -7.52 -14.23
C THR A 51 -14.59 -8.81 -13.46
N ALA A 52 -15.46 -9.10 -12.50
CA ALA A 52 -15.41 -10.33 -11.71
C ALA A 52 -15.42 -11.59 -12.60
N ASP A 53 -16.21 -11.59 -13.66
CA ASP A 53 -16.31 -12.70 -14.61
C ASP A 53 -15.01 -12.94 -15.37
N ASN A 54 -14.40 -11.87 -15.89
CA ASN A 54 -13.15 -11.99 -16.63
C ASN A 54 -11.99 -12.42 -15.72
N ILE A 55 -12.00 -11.97 -14.46
CA ILE A 55 -11.06 -12.42 -13.43
C ILE A 55 -11.23 -13.93 -13.18
N TYR A 56 -12.47 -14.38 -12.97
CA TYR A 56 -12.76 -15.79 -12.79
C TYR A 56 -12.32 -16.63 -13.99
N ILE A 57 -12.71 -16.25 -15.22
CA ILE A 57 -12.41 -17.01 -16.46
C ILE A 57 -10.89 -17.16 -16.64
N LEU A 58 -10.13 -16.10 -16.39
CA LEU A 58 -8.67 -16.14 -16.46
C LEU A 58 -8.10 -17.16 -15.48
N ILE A 59 -8.55 -17.11 -14.23
CA ILE A 59 -8.07 -18.00 -13.17
C ILE A 59 -8.46 -19.45 -13.46
N GLU A 60 -9.72 -19.70 -13.81
CA GLU A 60 -10.23 -21.01 -14.20
C GLU A 60 -9.41 -21.62 -15.35
N ARG A 61 -9.15 -20.83 -16.41
CA ARG A 61 -8.34 -21.28 -17.54
C ARG A 61 -6.96 -21.74 -17.10
N ILE A 62 -6.27 -20.94 -16.28
CA ILE A 62 -4.92 -21.29 -15.82
C ILE A 62 -4.97 -22.49 -14.86
N LEU A 63 -5.90 -22.53 -13.91
CA LEU A 63 -6.02 -23.68 -13.00
C LEU A 63 -6.31 -24.98 -13.75
N THR A 64 -7.10 -24.91 -14.83
CA THR A 64 -7.38 -26.05 -15.71
C THR A 64 -6.14 -26.46 -16.50
N GLU A 65 -5.46 -25.50 -17.16
CA GLU A 65 -4.27 -25.73 -17.98
C GLU A 65 -3.14 -26.44 -17.21
N TYR A 66 -2.96 -26.08 -15.94
CA TYR A 66 -1.94 -26.66 -15.07
C TYR A 66 -2.45 -27.83 -14.21
N ASN A 67 -3.72 -28.23 -14.34
CA ASN A 67 -4.35 -29.29 -13.56
C ASN A 67 -4.20 -29.10 -12.03
N LEU A 68 -4.61 -27.92 -11.56
CA LEU A 68 -4.44 -27.45 -10.19
C LEU A 68 -5.76 -27.21 -9.44
N ILE A 69 -6.92 -27.30 -10.11
CA ILE A 69 -8.24 -27.03 -9.53
C ILE A 69 -8.43 -27.74 -8.18
N ASP A 70 -8.21 -29.05 -8.14
CA ASP A 70 -8.37 -29.89 -6.94
C ASP A 70 -7.20 -29.78 -5.95
N LYS A 71 -6.32 -28.81 -6.15
CA LYS A 71 -5.20 -28.53 -5.25
C LYS A 71 -5.34 -27.16 -4.61
N VAL A 72 -6.12 -26.23 -5.17
CA VAL A 72 -6.23 -24.86 -4.64
C VAL A 72 -7.12 -24.76 -3.41
N PHE A 73 -6.56 -24.52 -2.23
CA PHE A 73 -7.38 -24.33 -1.01
C PHE A 73 -7.54 -22.86 -0.59
N ALA A 74 -6.86 -21.93 -1.25
CA ALA A 74 -6.87 -20.53 -0.86
C ALA A 74 -6.45 -19.59 -2.00
N VAL A 75 -7.05 -18.40 -2.02
CA VAL A 75 -6.76 -17.32 -2.98
C VAL A 75 -6.48 -16.00 -2.27
N GLY A 76 -5.43 -15.31 -2.72
CA GLY A 76 -5.08 -13.97 -2.25
C GLY A 76 -5.45 -12.88 -3.23
N PHE A 77 -6.21 -11.87 -2.79
CA PHE A 77 -6.56 -10.67 -3.58
C PHE A 77 -6.39 -9.37 -2.77
N ASP A 78 -6.30 -8.24 -3.47
CA ASP A 78 -6.63 -6.95 -2.85
C ASP A 78 -8.16 -6.83 -2.62
N ASN A 79 -8.57 -5.83 -1.86
CA ASN A 79 -10.00 -5.66 -1.51
C ASN A 79 -10.80 -4.96 -2.61
N ALA A 80 -10.38 -5.01 -3.87
CA ALA A 80 -11.16 -4.45 -4.97
C ALA A 80 -12.50 -5.20 -5.11
N SER A 81 -13.55 -4.46 -5.49
CA SER A 81 -14.91 -4.99 -5.61
C SER A 81 -14.99 -6.17 -6.58
N ASN A 82 -14.35 -6.07 -7.74
CA ASN A 82 -14.38 -7.11 -8.77
C ASN A 82 -13.60 -8.37 -8.36
N ASN A 83 -12.49 -8.22 -7.63
CA ASN A 83 -11.74 -9.35 -7.07
C ASN A 83 -12.58 -10.08 -6.01
N THR A 84 -13.22 -9.32 -5.12
CA THR A 84 -14.10 -9.86 -4.08
C THR A 84 -15.30 -10.58 -4.68
N ALA A 85 -15.88 -10.02 -5.75
CA ALA A 85 -17.03 -10.61 -6.44
C ALA A 85 -16.69 -11.91 -7.20
N ALA A 86 -15.42 -12.17 -7.55
CA ALA A 86 -14.99 -13.41 -8.18
C ALA A 86 -14.84 -14.59 -7.20
N ILE A 87 -14.66 -14.32 -5.90
CA ILE A 87 -14.37 -15.33 -4.86
C ILE A 87 -15.42 -16.45 -4.74
N PRO A 88 -16.74 -16.18 -4.77
CA PRO A 88 -17.75 -17.25 -4.68
C PRO A 88 -17.58 -18.31 -5.78
N ARG A 89 -17.39 -17.86 -7.02
CA ARG A 89 -17.18 -18.75 -8.18
C ARG A 89 -15.87 -19.52 -8.07
N LEU A 90 -14.80 -18.89 -7.60
CA LEU A 90 -13.51 -19.57 -7.37
C LEU A 90 -13.59 -20.63 -6.28
N ARG A 91 -14.38 -20.36 -5.23
CA ARG A 91 -14.65 -21.34 -4.16
C ARG A 91 -15.43 -22.54 -4.68
N GLU A 92 -16.40 -22.33 -5.55
CA GLU A 92 -17.15 -23.42 -6.20
C GLU A 92 -16.23 -24.25 -7.11
N LEU A 93 -15.43 -23.59 -7.94
CA LEU A 93 -14.45 -24.25 -8.82
C LEU A 93 -13.46 -25.11 -8.03
N CYS A 94 -12.87 -24.57 -6.97
CA CYS A 94 -11.83 -25.25 -6.19
C CYS A 94 -12.39 -26.06 -5.01
N GLY A 95 -13.71 -26.25 -4.93
CA GLY A 95 -14.39 -26.74 -3.73
C GLY A 95 -13.97 -28.13 -3.24
N ALA A 96 -13.31 -28.92 -4.08
CA ALA A 96 -12.72 -30.20 -3.71
C ALA A 96 -11.44 -30.05 -2.86
N SER A 97 -10.68 -28.98 -3.04
CA SER A 97 -9.48 -28.69 -2.24
C SER A 97 -9.84 -27.73 -1.11
N THR A 98 -9.78 -28.25 0.11
CA THR A 98 -10.04 -27.45 1.29
C THR A 98 -8.99 -27.74 2.35
N LEU A 99 -8.49 -26.68 2.99
CA LEU A 99 -7.68 -26.83 4.18
C LEU A 99 -8.63 -26.78 5.38
N MET A 100 -8.71 -27.89 6.12
CA MET A 100 -9.64 -28.04 7.25
C MET A 100 -11.11 -27.80 6.86
N GLY A 101 -11.52 -28.25 5.67
CA GLY A 101 -12.89 -28.09 5.18
C GLY A 101 -13.26 -26.66 4.75
N ARG A 102 -12.28 -25.75 4.63
CA ARG A 102 -12.50 -24.36 4.21
C ARG A 102 -11.61 -23.96 3.03
N PHE A 103 -12.19 -23.13 2.17
CA PHE A 103 -11.49 -22.36 1.15
C PHE A 103 -11.23 -20.93 1.66
N PHE A 104 -9.96 -20.50 1.69
CA PHE A 104 -9.59 -19.21 2.29
C PHE A 104 -9.47 -18.10 1.24
N HIS A 105 -9.99 -16.92 1.59
CA HIS A 105 -9.71 -15.69 0.86
C HIS A 105 -8.81 -14.80 1.73
N GLN A 106 -7.54 -14.69 1.34
CA GLN A 106 -6.57 -13.82 2.00
C GLN A 106 -6.63 -12.41 1.39
N ARG A 107 -6.98 -11.41 2.17
CA ARG A 107 -6.96 -10.01 1.72
C ARG A 107 -5.55 -9.42 1.86
N CYS A 108 -5.21 -8.49 0.98
CA CYS A 108 -3.93 -7.78 1.05
C CYS A 108 -3.86 -6.87 2.29
N ALA A 109 -2.96 -7.17 3.23
CA ALA A 109 -2.74 -6.38 4.43
C ALA A 109 -2.28 -4.94 4.12
N CYS A 110 -1.44 -4.75 3.10
CA CYS A 110 -1.05 -3.40 2.65
C CYS A 110 -2.26 -2.58 2.19
N HIS A 111 -3.25 -3.21 1.58
CA HIS A 111 -4.48 -2.56 1.16
C HIS A 111 -5.36 -2.20 2.37
N ILE A 112 -5.50 -3.12 3.34
CA ILE A 112 -6.23 -2.85 4.59
C ILE A 112 -5.59 -1.68 5.34
N LEU A 113 -4.26 -1.69 5.49
CA LEU A 113 -3.53 -0.60 6.13
C LEU A 113 -3.74 0.72 5.37
N ASN A 114 -3.72 0.69 4.04
CA ASN A 114 -4.01 1.87 3.24
C ASN A 114 -5.41 2.44 3.52
N LEU A 115 -6.44 1.58 3.62
CA LEU A 115 -7.80 2.02 3.98
C LEU A 115 -7.84 2.64 5.38
N CYS A 116 -7.28 1.98 6.39
CA CYS A 116 -7.25 2.49 7.76
C CYS A 116 -6.56 3.85 7.86
N VAL A 117 -5.42 4.03 7.19
CA VAL A 117 -4.68 5.30 7.21
C VAL A 117 -5.43 6.39 6.47
N GLN A 118 -6.06 6.08 5.33
CA GLN A 118 -6.86 7.07 4.59
C GLN A 118 -8.06 7.55 5.40
N ASP A 119 -8.78 6.64 6.07
CA ASP A 119 -9.90 6.99 6.95
C ASP A 119 -9.43 7.88 8.11
N GLY A 120 -8.29 7.54 8.74
CA GLY A 120 -7.69 8.37 9.79
C GLY A 120 -7.25 9.76 9.29
N LEU A 121 -6.68 9.84 8.09
CA LEU A 121 -6.30 11.12 7.47
C LEU A 121 -7.51 11.98 7.12
N ALA A 122 -8.63 11.37 6.69
CA ALA A 122 -9.86 12.08 6.40
C ALA A 122 -10.44 12.76 7.66
N ALA A 123 -10.39 12.08 8.80
CA ALA A 123 -10.81 12.65 10.10
C ALA A 123 -9.94 13.85 10.54
N LEU A 124 -8.69 13.92 10.09
CA LEU A 124 -7.73 14.97 10.41
C LEU A 124 -7.61 16.05 9.32
N GLY A 125 -8.57 16.08 8.38
CA GLY A 125 -8.45 16.78 7.10
C GLY A 125 -8.18 18.29 7.18
N ASN A 126 -8.67 19.00 8.20
CA ASN A 126 -8.60 20.46 8.22
C ASN A 126 -7.16 21.03 8.21
N ALA A 127 -6.31 20.58 9.14
CA ALA A 127 -4.91 21.05 9.20
C ALA A 127 -4.13 20.64 7.94
N LEU A 128 -4.41 19.44 7.44
CA LEU A 128 -3.76 18.91 6.25
C LEU A 128 -4.13 19.69 4.99
N GLU A 129 -5.40 20.07 4.82
CA GLU A 129 -5.85 20.83 3.67
C GLU A 129 -5.29 22.26 3.66
N VAL A 130 -5.12 22.90 4.82
CA VAL A 130 -4.44 24.21 4.93
C VAL A 130 -3.00 24.10 4.42
N VAL A 131 -2.24 23.11 4.91
CA VAL A 131 -0.85 22.91 4.47
C VAL A 131 -0.78 22.55 2.99
N LYS A 132 -1.64 21.65 2.51
CA LYS A 132 -1.73 21.30 1.08
C LYS A 132 -2.12 22.50 0.23
N GLY A 133 -2.96 23.40 0.74
CA GLY A 133 -3.31 24.67 0.10
C GLY A 133 -2.09 25.54 -0.15
N GLY A 134 -1.24 25.72 0.86
CA GLY A 134 0.03 26.43 0.73
C GLY A 134 0.96 25.83 -0.35
N ILE A 135 1.07 24.50 -0.39
CA ILE A 135 1.88 23.82 -1.43
C ILE A 135 1.28 24.02 -2.82
N LYS A 136 -0.06 23.91 -2.95
CA LYS A 136 -0.77 24.15 -4.21
C LYS A 136 -0.48 25.56 -4.74
N LEU A 137 -0.40 26.58 -3.88
CA LEU A 137 -0.01 27.94 -4.27
C LEU A 137 1.42 27.99 -4.84
N ILE A 138 2.40 27.39 -4.15
CA ILE A 138 3.77 27.30 -4.66
C ILE A 138 3.79 26.55 -6.00
N TRP A 139 2.98 25.51 -6.15
CA TRP A 139 2.93 24.71 -7.36
C TRP A 139 2.18 25.37 -8.53
N ALA A 140 1.29 26.32 -8.24
CA ALA A 140 0.44 26.97 -9.22
C ALA A 140 1.21 27.74 -10.28
N SER A 141 2.41 28.25 -9.95
CA SER A 141 3.20 29.04 -10.91
C SER A 141 4.69 28.70 -10.87
N THR A 142 5.32 28.65 -12.05
CA THR A 142 6.78 28.49 -12.19
C THR A 142 7.55 29.62 -11.48
N PRO A 143 7.12 30.89 -11.54
CA PRO A 143 7.75 31.97 -10.76
C PRO A 143 7.77 31.71 -9.25
N LEU A 144 6.66 31.25 -8.65
CA LEU A 144 6.62 30.96 -7.21
C LEU A 144 7.53 29.79 -6.84
N LYS A 145 7.59 28.74 -7.67
CA LYS A 145 8.56 27.64 -7.46
C LYS A 145 10.00 28.14 -7.47
N MET A 146 10.34 29.05 -8.39
CA MET A 146 11.68 29.63 -8.47
C MET A 146 11.99 30.53 -7.27
N GLN A 147 11.02 31.36 -6.86
CA GLN A 147 11.15 32.21 -5.67
C GLN A 147 11.32 31.39 -4.39
N TRP A 148 10.57 30.30 -4.23
CA TRP A 148 10.74 29.36 -3.11
C TRP A 148 12.14 28.75 -3.09
N ARG A 149 12.61 28.27 -4.25
CA ARG A 149 13.97 27.71 -4.37
C ARG A 149 15.05 28.74 -4.04
N GLN A 150 14.89 29.97 -4.50
CA GLN A 150 15.81 31.06 -4.23
C GLN A 150 15.78 31.46 -2.74
N TYR A 151 14.59 31.58 -2.15
CA TYR A 151 14.39 31.89 -0.73
C TYR A 151 15.14 30.92 0.20
N LEU A 152 15.11 29.62 -0.12
CA LEU A 152 15.85 28.60 0.61
C LEU A 152 17.37 28.70 0.36
N LYS A 153 17.78 28.95 -0.88
CA LYS A 153 19.20 29.14 -1.24
C LYS A 153 19.83 30.31 -0.49
N ASP A 154 19.12 31.44 -0.38
CA ASP A 154 19.60 32.64 0.32
C ASP A 154 19.82 32.38 1.82
N ARG A 155 19.05 31.44 2.39
CA ARG A 155 19.15 31.01 3.79
C ARG A 155 20.07 29.81 3.99
N ARG A 156 20.79 29.39 2.94
CA ARG A 156 21.70 28.23 2.94
C ARG A 156 21.00 26.92 3.33
N VAL A 157 19.72 26.79 3.01
CA VAL A 157 18.94 25.57 3.22
C VAL A 157 18.93 24.75 1.94
N ASN A 158 19.26 23.46 2.07
CA ASN A 158 19.25 22.54 0.93
C ASN A 158 17.83 22.34 0.39
N TYR A 159 17.62 22.75 -0.86
CA TYR A 159 16.35 22.59 -1.54
C TYR A 159 16.09 21.13 -1.94
N CYS A 160 14.94 20.62 -1.55
CA CYS A 160 14.36 19.38 -2.02
C CYS A 160 12.95 19.67 -2.52
N ALA A 161 12.61 19.16 -3.71
CA ALA A 161 11.30 19.38 -4.28
C ALA A 161 10.23 18.65 -3.45
N PHE A 162 9.07 19.30 -3.26
CA PHE A 162 7.92 18.64 -2.64
C PHE A 162 7.46 17.46 -3.53
N PRO A 163 7.30 16.25 -2.97
CA PRO A 163 6.85 15.09 -3.74
C PRO A 163 5.38 15.25 -4.15
N LYS A 164 4.99 14.58 -5.24
CA LYS A 164 3.59 14.62 -5.71
C LYS A 164 2.66 13.89 -4.74
N ASP A 165 1.54 14.52 -4.39
CA ASP A 165 0.45 13.89 -3.65
C ASP A 165 -0.42 13.07 -4.61
N LEU A 166 -0.64 11.79 -4.30
CA LEU A 166 -1.55 10.90 -4.98
C LEU A 166 -2.57 10.44 -3.94
N SER A 167 -3.78 11.01 -3.98
CA SER A 167 -4.85 10.76 -2.98
C SER A 167 -5.18 9.28 -2.78
N ILE A 168 -4.96 8.44 -3.80
CA ILE A 168 -5.21 7.00 -3.77
C ILE A 168 -4.16 6.25 -2.92
N ARG A 169 -2.99 6.83 -2.64
CA ARG A 169 -1.90 6.21 -1.86
C ARG A 169 -1.44 7.11 -0.74
N TRP A 170 -1.76 6.73 0.48
CA TRP A 170 -1.43 7.51 1.68
C TRP A 170 0.08 7.78 1.84
N ASN A 171 0.97 6.88 1.38
CA ASN A 171 2.42 7.08 1.47
C ASN A 171 2.88 8.35 0.74
N SER A 172 2.18 8.75 -0.32
CA SER A 172 2.50 9.99 -1.04
C SER A 172 2.14 11.23 -0.23
N THR A 173 0.99 11.20 0.45
CA THR A 173 0.59 12.21 1.42
C THR A 173 1.58 12.28 2.59
N TYR A 174 2.00 11.14 3.14
CA TYR A 174 3.04 11.08 4.18
C TYR A 174 4.36 11.75 3.73
N ASN A 175 4.87 11.39 2.55
CA ASN A 175 6.11 11.97 2.01
C ASN A 175 5.98 13.49 1.79
N LEU A 176 4.81 13.95 1.35
CA LEU A 176 4.54 15.37 1.15
C LEU A 176 4.57 16.14 2.47
N ILE A 177 3.82 15.67 3.47
CA ILE A 177 3.76 16.35 4.78
C ILE A 177 5.12 16.29 5.46
N GLN A 178 5.84 15.17 5.36
CA GLN A 178 7.19 15.05 5.90
C GLN A 178 8.15 16.09 5.29
N ALA A 179 8.04 16.36 3.98
CA ALA A 179 8.81 17.41 3.33
C ALA A 179 8.41 18.82 3.80
N VAL A 180 7.13 19.08 4.06
CA VAL A 180 6.69 20.36 4.64
C VAL A 180 7.23 20.55 6.05
N VAL A 181 7.11 19.54 6.91
CA VAL A 181 7.58 19.57 8.29
C VAL A 181 9.08 19.88 8.35
N ARG A 182 9.87 19.32 7.43
CA ARG A 182 11.31 19.65 7.29
C ARG A 182 11.56 21.14 7.04
N TYR A 183 10.65 21.82 6.35
CA TYR A 183 10.76 23.23 6.00
C TYR A 183 9.85 24.15 6.82
N LYS A 184 9.26 23.67 7.93
CA LYS A 184 8.14 24.33 8.61
C LYS A 184 8.29 25.84 8.85
N ASP A 185 9.45 26.28 9.36
CA ASP A 185 9.71 27.67 9.67
C ASP A 185 9.80 28.53 8.39
N HIS A 186 10.47 27.99 7.37
CA HIS A 186 10.67 28.64 6.08
C HIS A 186 9.39 28.64 5.24
N PHE A 187 8.63 27.56 5.28
CA PHE A 187 7.42 27.37 4.51
C PHE A 187 6.33 28.36 4.93
N SER A 188 6.05 28.43 6.24
CA SER A 188 5.08 29.39 6.79
C SER A 188 5.51 30.84 6.58
N ALA A 189 6.80 31.15 6.77
CA ALA A 189 7.32 32.50 6.56
C ALA A 189 7.24 32.93 5.08
N PHE A 190 7.62 32.05 4.15
CA PHE A 190 7.57 32.33 2.71
C PHE A 190 6.13 32.56 2.24
N LEU A 191 5.20 31.68 2.62
CA LEU A 191 3.80 31.81 2.23
C LEU A 191 3.15 33.08 2.77
N ARG A 192 3.48 33.47 4.01
CA ARG A 192 3.03 34.73 4.59
C ARG A 192 3.59 35.93 3.84
N GLN A 193 4.89 35.93 3.54
CA GLN A 193 5.56 37.06 2.90
C GLN A 193 5.17 37.23 1.43
N THR A 194 5.07 36.14 0.68
CA THR A 194 4.96 36.15 -0.79
C THR A 194 3.52 35.97 -1.27
N CYS A 195 2.72 35.17 -0.56
CA CYS A 195 1.38 34.78 -0.99
C CYS A 195 0.27 35.36 -0.11
N ASN A 196 0.61 36.09 0.97
CA ASN A 196 -0.33 36.49 2.03
C ASN A 196 -1.16 35.31 2.57
N TYR A 197 -0.58 34.11 2.56
CA TYR A 197 -1.23 32.88 3.00
C TYR A 197 -0.71 32.52 4.38
N ILE A 198 -1.60 32.54 5.38
CA ILE A 198 -1.25 32.33 6.78
C ILE A 198 -1.59 30.90 7.15
N ILE A 199 -0.59 30.17 7.63
CA ILE A 199 -0.76 28.85 8.25
C ILE A 199 -0.65 29.05 9.75
N ASN A 200 -1.63 28.55 10.50
CA ASN A 200 -1.56 28.60 11.96
C ASN A 200 -0.43 27.67 12.43
N PRO A 201 0.44 28.09 13.36
CA PRO A 201 1.42 27.20 13.98
C PRO A 201 0.80 25.88 14.49
N ALA A 202 -0.44 25.91 14.99
CA ALA A 202 -1.15 24.70 15.43
C ALA A 202 -1.41 23.69 14.30
N ASP A 203 -1.59 24.14 13.06
CA ASP A 203 -1.80 23.25 11.91
C ASP A 203 -0.49 22.52 11.55
N ILE A 204 0.63 23.25 11.61
CA ILE A 204 1.97 22.67 11.42
C ILE A 204 2.27 21.65 12.52
N ASP A 205 2.05 21.99 13.79
CA ASP A 205 2.23 21.07 14.91
C ASP A 205 1.37 19.81 14.77
N THR A 206 0.14 19.95 14.27
CA THR A 206 -0.74 18.83 13.97
C THR A 206 -0.16 17.96 12.86
N CYS A 207 0.36 18.56 11.78
CA CYS A 207 1.05 17.84 10.72
C CYS A 207 2.31 17.10 11.22
N GLU A 208 3.07 17.67 12.16
CA GLU A 208 4.22 16.97 12.78
C GLU A 208 3.77 15.72 13.54
N LYS A 209 2.72 15.83 14.36
CA LYS A 209 2.14 14.69 15.08
C LYS A 209 1.65 13.61 14.11
N ILE A 210 0.98 14.03 13.02
CA ILE A 210 0.54 13.11 11.96
C ILE A 210 1.73 12.39 11.34
N VAL A 211 2.81 13.10 10.98
CA VAL A 211 4.02 12.49 10.39
C VAL A 211 4.62 11.44 11.34
N ASN A 212 4.68 11.72 12.64
CA ASN A 212 5.20 10.78 13.62
C ASN A 212 4.36 9.50 13.70
N VAL A 213 3.03 9.63 13.70
CA VAL A 213 2.12 8.47 13.68
C VAL A 213 2.26 7.69 12.37
N LEU A 214 2.23 8.40 11.23
CA LEU A 214 2.35 7.80 9.91
C LEU A 214 3.71 7.13 9.67
N ALA A 215 4.77 7.54 10.37
CA ALA A 215 6.08 6.88 10.29
C ALA A 215 5.99 5.40 10.71
N TYR A 216 5.19 5.06 11.73
CA TYR A 216 4.97 3.67 12.12
C TYR A 216 4.28 2.87 11.02
N PHE A 217 3.22 3.43 10.44
CA PHE A 217 2.52 2.82 9.30
C PHE A 217 3.40 2.71 8.06
N ASN A 218 4.33 3.66 7.89
CA ASN A 218 5.23 3.68 6.73
C ASN A 218 6.30 2.62 6.90
N ASN A 219 6.84 2.45 8.10
CA ASN A 219 7.75 1.36 8.42
C ASN A 219 7.05 0.00 8.32
N ALA A 220 5.81 -0.12 8.79
CA ALA A 220 5.01 -1.34 8.62
C ALA A 220 4.77 -1.63 7.13
N THR A 221 4.39 -0.63 6.33
CA THR A 221 4.16 -0.79 4.89
C THR A 221 5.44 -1.10 4.14
N LEU A 222 6.56 -0.43 4.47
CA LEU A 222 7.87 -0.77 3.93
C LEU A 222 8.22 -2.21 4.28
N THR A 223 8.02 -2.61 5.53
CA THR A 223 8.21 -3.99 5.96
C THR A 223 7.34 -4.95 5.15
N PHE A 224 6.03 -4.71 5.04
CA PHE A 224 5.11 -5.56 4.27
C PHE A 224 5.37 -5.56 2.75
N SER A 225 5.94 -4.46 2.23
CA SER A 225 6.32 -4.30 0.83
C SER A 225 7.75 -4.75 0.53
N HIS A 226 8.54 -5.10 1.56
CA HIS A 226 9.89 -5.63 1.34
C HIS A 226 9.81 -6.91 0.53
N VAL A 227 10.80 -7.06 -0.33
CA VAL A 227 10.85 -8.04 -1.41
C VAL A 227 11.52 -9.34 -1.03
N TYR A 228 12.36 -9.25 -0.02
CA TYR A 228 13.41 -10.22 0.24
C TYR A 228 13.37 -10.76 1.68
N LYS A 229 12.33 -10.47 2.47
CA LYS A 229 12.22 -10.88 3.90
C LYS A 229 10.81 -11.33 4.25
N PRO A 230 10.60 -12.45 4.99
CA PRO A 230 9.25 -12.90 5.34
C PRO A 230 8.41 -11.83 6.03
N THR A 231 7.25 -11.48 5.47
CA THR A 231 6.37 -10.43 5.99
C THR A 231 5.11 -10.97 6.67
N GLU A 232 4.77 -12.23 6.42
CA GLU A 232 3.52 -12.80 6.95
C GLU A 232 3.57 -13.04 8.46
N ALA A 233 4.74 -13.45 8.98
CA ALA A 233 4.99 -13.58 10.41
C ALA A 233 5.08 -12.22 11.14
N THR A 234 5.38 -11.12 10.44
CA THR A 234 5.46 -9.79 11.06
C THR A 234 4.10 -9.11 11.19
N TYR A 235 3.05 -9.58 10.50
CA TYR A 235 1.70 -9.04 10.68
C TYR A 235 1.22 -9.15 12.13
N VAL A 236 1.45 -10.30 12.77
CA VAL A 236 1.04 -10.52 14.17
C VAL A 236 1.72 -9.49 15.09
N SER A 237 3.01 -9.20 14.88
CA SER A 237 3.73 -8.20 15.69
C SER A 237 3.27 -6.74 15.51
N TYR A 238 2.60 -6.41 14.39
CA TYR A 238 2.11 -5.04 14.14
C TYR A 238 0.62 -4.87 14.49
N PHE A 239 -0.18 -5.94 14.44
CA PHE A 239 -1.62 -5.91 14.70
C PHE A 239 -2.01 -6.48 16.07
N VAL A 240 -1.10 -7.19 16.75
CA VAL A 240 -1.26 -7.61 18.16
C VAL A 240 -0.38 -6.70 19.01
N ILE A 241 -0.91 -5.52 19.32
CA ILE A 241 -0.42 -4.75 20.47
C ILE A 241 -1.23 -5.25 21.66
N SER A 242 -0.58 -5.99 22.56
CA SER A 242 -1.03 -6.27 23.92
C SER A 242 -0.93 -5.02 24.79
#